data_AF-A0A439SCL0-F1
#
_entry.id   AF-A0A439SCL0-F1
#
_cell.length_a   1.000
_cell.length_b   1.000
_cell.length_c   1.000
_cell.angle_alpha   90.00
_cell.angle_beta   90.00
_cell.angle_gamma   90.00
#
_symmetry.space_group_name_H-M   'P 1'
#
loop_
_entity.id
_entity.type
_entity.pdbx_description
1 polymer ?
#
loop_
_entity_poly.entity_id
_entity_poly.type
_entity_poly.pdbx_seq_one_letter_code
_entity_poly.pdbx_strand_id
1 'polypeptide(L)'
;NLLAGNISIVHKVTGSSRTFMGEEGAGVAAVETAAARIRSGQSTHVLVGGAFQTEHSDMLLGYELAGYLHRGNWKPVWQRQDGEGGGVVTGSGGAFLVLEQREHATSRGRKIYAELGPIVSGRAKRRNGGLDA
;
A
#
# COMPACT_ATOMS: atom_id res chain seq x y z
N ASN A 1 7.51 -9.86 -8.17
CA ASN A 1 7.09 -8.95 -9.26
C ASN A 1 5.91 -9.47 -10.11
N LEU A 2 5.30 -10.62 -9.77
CA LEU A 2 4.29 -11.25 -10.63
C LEU A 2 3.01 -10.40 -10.78
N LEU A 3 2.55 -9.75 -9.70
CA LEU A 3 1.37 -8.87 -9.73
C LEU A 3 1.52 -7.74 -10.75
N ALA A 4 2.56 -6.91 -10.61
CA ALA A 4 2.81 -5.80 -11.52
C ALA A 4 3.09 -6.26 -12.95
N GLY A 5 3.80 -7.39 -13.12
CA GLY A 5 4.07 -7.97 -14.44
C GLY A 5 2.81 -8.44 -15.15
N ASN A 6 1.90 -9.14 -14.45
CA ASN A 6 0.65 -9.63 -15.04
C ASN A 6 -0.25 -8.48 -15.48
N ILE A 7 -0.38 -7.44 -14.65
CA ILE A 7 -1.10 -6.21 -14.99
C ILE A 7 -0.49 -5.56 -16.24
N SER A 8 0.84 -5.45 -16.31
CA SER A 8 1.52 -4.90 -17.49
C SER A 8 1.23 -5.71 -18.77
N ILE A 9 1.22 -7.04 -18.69
CA ILE A 9 0.93 -7.92 -19.83
C ILE A 9 -0.53 -7.73 -20.29
N VAL A 10 -1.48 -7.86 -19.36
CA VAL A 10 -2.93 -7.79 -19.67
C VAL A 10 -3.31 -6.42 -20.25
N HIS A 11 -2.77 -5.34 -19.69
CA HIS A 11 -3.07 -3.98 -20.12
C HIS A 11 -2.09 -3.42 -21.16
N LYS A 12 -1.14 -4.26 -21.64
CA LYS A 12 -0.12 -3.89 -22.65
C LYS A 12 0.68 -2.64 -22.26
N VAL A 13 0.97 -2.48 -20.97
CA VAL A 13 1.80 -1.39 -20.46
C VAL A 13 3.27 -1.74 -20.70
N THR A 14 3.96 -0.92 -21.48
CA THR A 14 5.36 -1.17 -21.89
C THR A 14 6.40 -0.38 -21.08
N GLY A 15 5.94 0.44 -20.14
CA GLY A 15 6.80 1.20 -19.24
C GLY A 15 7.44 0.34 -18.12
N SER A 16 8.09 1.02 -17.17
CA SER A 16 8.70 0.37 -16.00
C SER A 16 7.66 -0.38 -15.15
N SER A 17 7.89 -1.66 -14.88
CA SER A 17 7.08 -2.49 -13.97
C SER A 17 7.90 -2.93 -12.76
N ARG A 18 7.46 -2.55 -11.54
CA ARG A 18 8.19 -2.80 -10.28
C ARG A 18 7.21 -3.17 -9.18
N THR A 19 7.65 -4.05 -8.28
CA THR A 19 6.97 -4.39 -7.02
C THR A 19 7.93 -4.10 -5.89
N PHE A 20 7.49 -3.32 -4.90
CA PHE A 20 8.26 -3.02 -3.70
C PHE A 20 7.91 -4.01 -2.59
N MET A 21 8.86 -4.26 -1.70
CA MET A 21 8.70 -5.11 -0.51
C MET A 21 9.03 -4.28 0.74
N GLY A 22 8.42 -4.60 1.88
CA GLY A 22 8.58 -3.87 3.14
C GLY A 22 7.25 -3.45 3.74
N GLU A 23 6.32 -4.40 3.83
CA GLU A 23 4.99 -4.25 4.44
C GLU A 23 4.29 -2.94 4.07
N GLU A 24 3.90 -2.12 5.06
CA GLU A 24 3.21 -0.85 4.86
C GLU A 24 4.08 0.17 4.13
N GLY A 25 5.40 0.10 4.30
CA GLY A 25 6.36 0.97 3.62
C GLY A 25 6.41 0.75 2.11
N ALA A 26 6.07 -0.46 1.63
CA ALA A 26 6.06 -0.77 0.21
C ALA A 26 5.07 0.10 -0.56
N GLY A 27 3.90 0.40 0.02
CA GLY A 27 2.90 1.28 -0.58
C GLY A 27 3.41 2.72 -0.73
N VAL A 28 4.07 3.25 0.31
CA VAL A 28 4.64 4.60 0.27
C VAL A 28 5.76 4.69 -0.77
N ALA A 29 6.68 3.73 -0.79
CA ALA A 29 7.78 3.68 -1.76
C ALA A 29 7.27 3.55 -3.21
N ALA A 30 6.17 2.82 -3.43
CA ALA A 30 5.55 2.70 -4.74
C ALA A 30 5.02 4.06 -5.25
N VAL A 31 4.26 4.78 -4.41
CA VAL A 31 3.72 6.11 -4.74
C VAL A 31 4.85 7.13 -4.92
N GLU A 32 5.85 7.11 -4.04
CA GLU A 32 7.02 7.98 -4.13
C GLU A 32 7.79 7.79 -5.45
N THR A 33 8.08 6.54 -5.81
CA THR A 33 8.78 6.22 -7.05
C THR A 33 7.97 6.63 -8.29
N ALA A 34 6.66 6.37 -8.28
CA ALA A 34 5.78 6.75 -9.38
C ALA A 34 5.76 8.28 -9.56
N ALA A 35 5.60 9.02 -8.47
CA ALA A 35 5.58 10.48 -8.48
C ALA A 35 6.94 11.06 -8.91
N ALA A 36 8.06 10.49 -8.46
CA ALA A 36 9.40 10.91 -8.87
C ALA A 36 9.66 10.69 -10.37
N ARG A 37 9.15 9.59 -10.95
CA ARG A 37 9.21 9.35 -12.40
C ARG A 37 8.40 10.37 -13.19
N ILE A 38 7.22 10.73 -12.71
CA ILE A 38 6.39 11.74 -13.37
C ILE A 38 7.04 13.12 -13.30
N ARG A 39 7.50 13.53 -12.11
CA ARG A 39 8.16 14.82 -11.91
C ARG A 39 9.45 14.97 -12.72
N SER A 40 10.19 13.89 -12.93
CA SER A 40 11.42 13.90 -13.74
C SER A 40 11.18 13.82 -15.24
N GLY A 41 9.92 13.75 -15.70
CA GLY A 41 9.56 13.63 -17.11
C GLY A 41 9.84 12.23 -17.72
N GLN A 42 10.27 11.27 -16.90
CA GLN A 42 10.54 9.89 -17.36
C GLN A 42 9.27 9.09 -17.67
N SER A 43 8.12 9.54 -17.16
CA SER A 43 6.82 8.94 -17.42
C SER A 43 5.77 10.03 -17.35
N THR A 44 4.77 9.98 -18.21
CA THR A 44 3.66 10.93 -18.10
C THR A 44 2.62 10.41 -17.10
N HIS A 45 2.43 9.08 -17.05
CA HIS A 45 1.40 8.37 -16.29
C HIS A 45 1.94 7.11 -15.66
N VAL A 46 1.44 6.75 -14.48
CA VAL A 46 1.79 5.51 -13.80
C VAL A 46 0.56 4.93 -13.11
N LEU A 47 0.31 3.64 -13.31
CA LEU A 47 -0.60 2.86 -12.46
C LEU A 47 0.18 2.42 -11.22
N VAL A 48 -0.25 2.85 -10.04
CA VAL A 48 0.40 2.55 -8.76
C VAL A 48 -0.61 2.01 -7.77
N GLY A 49 -0.19 1.07 -6.94
CA GLY A 49 -1.09 0.47 -5.95
C GLY A 49 -0.48 -0.75 -5.30
N GLY A 50 -1.34 -1.47 -4.58
CA GLY A 50 -0.97 -2.69 -3.87
C GLY A 50 -2.16 -3.60 -3.75
N ALA A 51 -1.86 -4.88 -3.52
CA ALA A 51 -2.84 -5.88 -3.14
C ALA A 51 -2.27 -6.74 -2.03
N PHE A 52 -3.14 -7.21 -1.16
CA PHE A 52 -2.82 -8.04 -0.01
C PHE A 52 -3.85 -9.16 0.10
N GLN A 53 -3.39 -10.36 0.46
CA GLN A 53 -4.23 -11.55 0.58
C GLN A 53 -3.86 -12.26 1.89
N THR A 54 -4.84 -12.43 2.77
CA THR A 54 -4.68 -12.97 4.12
C THR A 54 -5.23 -14.38 4.31
N GLU A 55 -5.78 -15.00 3.27
CA GLU A 55 -6.38 -16.35 3.32
C GLU A 55 -5.34 -17.46 3.51
N HIS A 56 -4.05 -17.14 3.45
CA HIS A 56 -2.98 -18.08 3.72
C HIS A 56 -2.92 -18.43 5.22
N SER A 57 -3.09 -19.72 5.54
CA SER A 57 -3.19 -20.22 6.91
C SER A 57 -1.92 -20.02 7.73
N ASP A 58 -0.76 -20.04 7.09
CA ASP A 58 0.54 -19.76 7.70
C ASP A 58 0.68 -18.28 8.12
N MET A 59 0.16 -17.34 7.33
CA MET A 59 0.08 -15.93 7.71
C MET A 59 -0.82 -15.74 8.94
N LEU A 60 -2.01 -16.34 8.94
CA LEU A 60 -2.92 -16.30 10.09
C LEU A 60 -2.26 -16.90 11.35
N LEU A 61 -1.58 -18.04 11.20
CA LEU A 61 -0.83 -18.67 12.29
C LEU A 61 0.30 -17.76 12.81
N GLY A 62 1.04 -17.11 11.91
CA GLY A 62 2.09 -16.15 12.28
C GLY A 62 1.56 -14.99 13.11
N TYR A 63 0.43 -14.40 12.71
CA TYR A 63 -0.22 -13.34 13.49
C TYR A 63 -0.74 -13.84 14.85
N GLU A 64 -1.26 -15.07 14.92
CA GLU A 64 -1.72 -15.67 16.18
C GLU A 64 -0.55 -15.92 17.14
N LEU A 65 0.54 -16.52 16.66
CA LEU A 65 1.74 -16.79 17.47
C LEU A 65 2.42 -15.51 17.97
N ALA A 66 2.33 -14.42 17.19
CA ALA A 66 2.79 -13.10 17.60
C ALA A 66 1.81 -12.38 18.56
N GLY A 67 0.62 -12.94 18.79
CA GLY A 67 -0.42 -12.35 19.61
C GLY A 67 -1.02 -11.07 19.02
N TYR A 68 -0.96 -10.86 17.70
CA TYR A 68 -1.42 -9.62 17.05
C TYR A 68 -2.90 -9.61 16.69
N LEU A 69 -3.54 -10.78 16.61
CA LEU A 69 -4.94 -10.90 16.20
C LEU A 69 -5.89 -10.37 17.27
N HIS A 70 -6.92 -9.65 16.81
CA HIS A 70 -8.05 -9.24 17.62
C HIS A 70 -8.89 -10.46 18.00
N ARG A 71 -9.25 -10.58 19.28
CA ARG A 71 -10.09 -11.66 19.80
C ARG A 71 -11.49 -11.18 20.21
N GLY A 72 -12.46 -12.08 20.06
CA GLY A 72 -13.86 -11.83 20.40
C GLY A 72 -14.64 -11.11 19.29
N ASN A 73 -15.72 -10.43 19.67
CA ASN A 73 -16.63 -9.76 18.72
C ASN A 73 -15.92 -8.63 17.96
N TRP A 74 -16.35 -8.38 16.72
CA TRP A 74 -15.85 -7.25 15.93
C TRP A 74 -16.01 -5.93 16.69
N LYS A 75 -14.96 -5.11 16.65
CA LYS A 75 -14.97 -3.72 17.13
C LYS A 75 -14.29 -2.82 16.10
N PRO A 76 -14.64 -1.52 16.00
CA PRO A 76 -13.87 -0.54 15.24
C PRO A 76 -12.42 -0.44 15.72
N VAL A 77 -11.47 -0.06 14.85
CA VAL A 77 -10.03 0.04 15.19
C VAL A 77 -9.79 0.83 16.48
N TRP A 78 -10.49 1.96 16.64
CA TRP A 78 -10.36 2.85 17.81
C TRP A 78 -10.92 2.29 19.13
N GLN A 79 -11.53 1.11 19.11
CA GLN A 79 -12.16 0.46 20.28
C GLN A 79 -11.53 -0.90 20.62
N ARG A 80 -10.34 -1.20 20.05
CA ARG A 80 -9.64 -2.48 20.24
C ARG A 80 -8.51 -2.44 21.27
N GLN A 81 -8.15 -1.25 21.79
CA GLN A 81 -6.98 -1.07 22.65
C GLN A 81 -7.02 -1.91 23.93
N ASP A 82 -8.20 -2.07 24.54
CA ASP A 82 -8.40 -2.88 25.75
C ASP A 82 -8.83 -4.33 25.43
N GLY A 83 -8.63 -4.79 24.21
CA GLY A 83 -8.98 -6.15 23.76
C GLY A 83 -7.97 -7.20 24.17
N GLU A 84 -8.36 -8.48 24.09
CA GLU A 84 -7.41 -9.59 24.20
C GLU A 84 -6.64 -9.79 22.89
N GLY A 85 -5.31 -9.92 23.00
CA GLY A 85 -4.41 -9.96 21.85
C GLY A 85 -4.04 -8.56 21.37
N GLY A 86 -3.54 -8.47 20.14
CA GLY A 86 -3.38 -7.20 19.44
C GLY A 86 -4.71 -6.71 18.89
N GLY A 87 -4.67 -5.76 17.96
CA GLY A 87 -5.88 -5.19 17.36
C GLY A 87 -6.16 -5.64 15.92
N VAL A 88 -5.39 -6.58 15.37
CA VAL A 88 -5.39 -6.89 13.94
C VAL A 88 -6.57 -7.80 13.58
N VAL A 89 -7.41 -7.34 12.66
CA VAL A 89 -8.37 -8.19 11.94
C VAL A 89 -7.86 -8.28 10.51
N THR A 90 -7.52 -9.48 10.07
CA THR A 90 -6.97 -9.69 8.73
C THR A 90 -8.05 -9.55 7.66
N GLY A 91 -7.64 -9.14 6.47
CA GLY A 91 -8.52 -9.00 5.33
C GLY A 91 -7.74 -8.84 4.05
N SER A 92 -8.37 -9.25 2.96
CA SER A 92 -7.80 -9.24 1.62
C SER A 92 -8.36 -8.08 0.82
N GLY A 93 -7.54 -7.50 -0.05
CA GLY A 93 -7.97 -6.39 -0.88
C GLY A 93 -6.88 -5.87 -1.80
N GLY A 94 -7.28 -5.06 -2.76
CA GLY A 94 -6.37 -4.35 -3.64
C GLY A 94 -6.89 -2.97 -3.97
N ALA A 95 -5.99 -2.01 -4.06
CA ALA A 95 -6.30 -0.62 -4.37
C ALA A 95 -5.23 -0.05 -5.30
N PHE A 96 -5.69 0.64 -6.34
CA PHE A 96 -4.83 1.21 -7.37
C PHE A 96 -5.30 2.62 -7.73
N LEU A 97 -4.33 3.45 -8.11
CA LEU A 97 -4.50 4.82 -8.57
C LEU A 97 -3.75 4.98 -9.90
N VAL A 98 -4.29 5.84 -10.76
CA VAL A 98 -3.54 6.37 -11.90
C VAL A 98 -2.99 7.73 -11.48
N LEU A 99 -1.68 7.82 -11.38
CA LEU A 99 -0.99 9.09 -11.23
C LEU A 99 -0.65 9.62 -12.63
N GLU A 100 -0.90 10.90 -12.83
CA GLU A 100 -0.97 11.53 -14.16
C GLU A 100 -0.39 12.94 -14.05
N GLN A 101 0.48 13.31 -14.99
CA GLN A 101 0.95 14.69 -15.10
C GLN A 101 -0.23 15.62 -15.41
N ARG A 102 -0.37 16.75 -14.70
CA ARG A 102 -1.52 17.67 -14.83
C ARG A 102 -1.75 18.14 -16.27
N GLU A 103 -0.69 18.59 -16.95
CA GLU A 103 -0.80 19.09 -18.33
C GLU A 103 -1.30 18.00 -19.26
N HIS A 104 -0.79 16.78 -19.09
CA HIS A 104 -1.24 15.65 -19.87
C HIS A 104 -2.70 15.29 -19.56
N ALA A 105 -3.09 15.18 -18.28
CA ALA A 105 -4.48 14.93 -17.86
C ALA A 105 -5.46 15.89 -18.53
N THR A 106 -5.10 17.17 -18.53
CA THR A 106 -5.89 18.28 -19.04
C THR A 106 -6.01 18.22 -20.55
N SER A 107 -4.92 17.95 -21.26
CA SER A 107 -4.89 17.85 -22.73
C SER A 107 -5.84 16.79 -23.30
N ARG A 108 -6.13 15.75 -22.51
CA ARG A 108 -7.07 14.66 -22.86
C ARG A 108 -8.41 14.76 -22.13
N GLY A 109 -8.69 15.87 -21.46
CA GLY A 109 -9.98 16.15 -20.84
C GLY A 109 -10.39 15.17 -19.74
N ARG A 110 -9.42 14.62 -18.97
CA ARG A 110 -9.71 13.67 -17.89
C ARG A 110 -10.05 14.38 -16.59
N LYS A 111 -10.99 13.81 -15.83
CA LYS A 111 -11.36 14.31 -14.50
C LYS A 111 -10.20 14.08 -13.53
N ILE A 112 -9.73 15.15 -12.90
CA ILE A 112 -8.73 15.12 -11.85
C ILE A 112 -9.46 15.00 -10.50
N TYR A 113 -9.19 13.91 -9.77
CA TYR A 113 -9.85 13.66 -8.47
C TYR A 113 -9.16 14.36 -7.30
N ALA A 114 -7.83 14.46 -7.36
CA ALA A 114 -7.00 15.06 -6.33
C ALA A 114 -5.64 15.46 -6.90
N GLU A 115 -4.93 16.31 -6.17
CA GLU A 115 -3.52 16.62 -6.39
C GLU A 115 -2.66 15.89 -5.35
N LEU A 116 -1.53 15.34 -5.79
CA LEU A 116 -0.60 14.65 -4.90
C LEU A 116 0.31 15.67 -4.20
N GLY A 117 0.12 15.84 -2.90
CA GLY A 117 1.00 16.64 -2.04
C GLY A 117 2.33 15.92 -1.71
N PRO A 118 3.04 16.37 -0.66
CA PRO A 118 4.24 15.70 -0.18
C PRO A 118 3.96 14.25 0.23
N ILE A 119 4.90 13.37 -0.11
CA ILE A 119 4.87 11.95 0.29
C ILE A 119 5.84 11.80 1.44
N VAL A 120 5.36 11.30 2.58
CA VAL A 120 6.13 11.23 3.82
C VAL A 120 6.01 9.84 4.41
N SER A 121 7.14 9.26 4.80
CA SER A 121 7.21 8.07 5.64
C SER A 121 7.98 8.37 6.92
N GLY A 122 7.45 7.93 8.06
CA GLY A 122 8.14 7.96 9.34
C GLY A 122 8.54 6.56 9.80
N ARG A 123 9.46 6.51 10.76
CA ARG A 123 9.74 5.28 11.51
C ARG A 123 9.32 5.49 12.95
N ALA A 124 8.58 4.53 13.52
CA ALA A 124 8.33 4.53 14.96
C ALA A 124 9.66 4.39 15.72
N LYS A 125 9.94 5.32 16.64
CA LYS A 125 11.07 5.18 17.56
C LYS A 125 10.76 4.02 18.50
N ARG A 126 11.56 2.95 18.45
CA ARG A 126 11.54 1.90 19.47
C ARG A 126 12.05 2.50 20.77
N ARG A 127 11.21 2.59 21.80
CA ARG A 127 11.66 2.95 23.13
C ARG A 127 12.10 1.64 23.83
N ASN A 128 13.31 1.62 24.38
CA ASN A 128 13.86 0.47 25.11
C ASN A 128 13.87 -0.89 24.36
N GLY A 129 14.00 -0.88 23.04
CA GLY A 129 14.15 -2.12 22.26
C GLY A 129 12.88 -3.00 22.14
N GLY A 130 11.77 -2.61 22.78
CA GLY A 130 10.47 -3.28 22.67
C GLY A 130 9.59 -2.72 21.55
N LEU A 131 8.60 -3.51 21.16
CA LEU A 131 7.38 -3.01 20.51
C LEU A 131 6.49 -2.55 21.67
N ASP A 132 6.25 -1.25 21.80
CA ASP A 132 5.28 -0.76 22.80
C ASP A 132 3.90 -1.35 22.41
N ALA A 133 3.36 -2.19 23.29
CA ALA A 133 2.05 -2.82 23.16
C ALA A 133 0.93 -1.82 23.49
#